data_AF-A0A832IJX3-F1
#
_entry.id   AF-A0A832IJX3-F1
#
_cell.length_a   1.000
_cell.length_b   1.000
_cell.length_c   1.000
_cell.angle_alpha   90.00
_cell.angle_beta   90.00
_cell.angle_gamma   90.00
#
_symmetry.space_group_name_H-M   'P 1'
#
loop_
_entity.id
_entity.type
_entity.pdbx_description
1 polymer ?
#
loop_
_entity_poly.entity_id
_entity_poly.type
_entity_poly.pdbx_seq_one_letter_code
_entity_poly.pdbx_strand_id
1 'polypeptide(L)'
;MTTTKKNHQPEALEAVVIRFVGDSGDGMQLTGTQFTDTSAMFGNDVATFPNYPAEIRAPQGSLYGVSGFQVHIGSVEISTPGEDLDLLVCMNPAALKTNLSALKAGHTIIVDTDSFTKKNLEKALYASNPLEDGSLNNYRVIEVAMTSLTKEALKDIDGLDNKSITRSKNMFALGMVYWMYDRDMNHTLEFFDKKFKNKPLIAEANAKVLKTGYYFAETLELIPNSYTISPSKMPKGRYRIINGNQATAWGFLAAAEKSGLELFLGSYPITPASDILHELVKHKHFGVKAFQAEDEIAGITSSIGASFTGDLAITTTSGPGLALKGEAVGLAMILELPLVIVDVQRGGPSTGLPTKTEQSDLLQALYGRNGESPLIVIAASTPADCFDWAYEAARLTLEHMTPVLLLTDGYIANGSEPWKIKSINDMPP
;
A
#
# COMPACT_ATOMS: atom_id res chain seq x y z
N MET A 1 49.58 -1.58 7.53
CA MET A 1 48.90 -1.22 6.28
C MET A 1 47.64 -0.46 6.64
N THR A 2 47.67 0.84 6.44
CA THR A 2 46.56 1.76 6.73
C THR A 2 45.50 1.54 5.66
N THR A 3 44.36 0.95 6.02
CA THR A 3 43.20 0.83 5.14
C THR A 3 42.67 2.22 4.85
N THR A 4 42.99 2.74 3.67
CA THR A 4 42.30 3.89 3.08
C THR A 4 40.83 3.56 2.97
N LYS A 5 40.00 4.08 3.88
CA LYS A 5 38.55 4.18 3.69
C LYS A 5 38.33 4.91 2.36
N LYS A 6 37.88 4.21 1.32
CA LYS A 6 37.33 4.88 0.14
C LYS A 6 36.14 5.69 0.65
N ASN A 7 36.21 7.01 0.53
CA ASN A 7 35.04 7.87 0.69
C ASN A 7 34.11 7.57 -0.49
N HIS A 8 33.18 6.63 -0.30
CA HIS A 8 32.04 6.49 -1.19
C HIS A 8 31.18 7.75 -1.00
N GLN A 9 31.31 8.72 -1.92
CA GLN A 9 30.34 9.80 -2.00
C GLN A 9 29.12 9.28 -2.75
N PRO A 10 27.92 9.32 -2.15
CA PRO A 10 26.72 8.85 -2.83
C PRO A 10 26.46 9.67 -4.10
N GLU A 11 26.04 9.01 -5.17
CA GLU A 11 25.59 9.68 -6.38
C GLU A 11 24.19 10.25 -6.17
N ALA A 12 23.99 11.54 -6.48
CA ALA A 12 22.71 12.19 -6.27
C ALA A 12 21.72 11.84 -7.40
N LEU A 13 20.56 11.31 -7.05
CA LEU A 13 19.45 11.05 -7.97
C LEU A 13 18.29 12.01 -7.67
N GLU A 14 17.56 12.40 -8.72
CA GLU A 14 16.35 13.22 -8.54
C GLU A 14 15.18 12.38 -8.01
N ALA A 15 15.01 11.16 -8.52
CA ALA A 15 14.00 10.20 -8.11
C ALA A 15 14.45 8.76 -8.43
N VAL A 16 13.78 7.77 -7.82
CA VAL A 16 14.00 6.35 -8.11
C VAL A 16 12.75 5.51 -7.87
N VAL A 17 12.51 4.52 -8.73
CA VAL A 17 11.42 3.55 -8.63
C VAL A 17 11.99 2.17 -8.27
N ILE A 18 11.56 1.67 -7.12
CA ILE A 18 12.02 0.38 -6.57
C ILE A 18 10.81 -0.54 -6.44
N ARG A 19 10.97 -1.81 -6.84
CA ARG A 19 9.92 -2.82 -6.63
C ARG A 19 10.48 -4.04 -5.89
N PHE A 20 9.85 -4.35 -4.75
CA PHE A 20 10.08 -5.56 -3.98
C PHE A 20 9.07 -6.62 -4.37
N VAL A 21 9.51 -7.79 -4.84
CA VAL A 21 8.62 -8.86 -5.33
C VAL A 21 9.02 -10.23 -4.80
N GLY A 22 8.02 -11.00 -4.39
CA GLY A 22 8.18 -12.33 -3.80
C GLY A 22 6.85 -13.06 -3.71
N ASP A 23 6.81 -14.19 -3.02
CA ASP A 23 5.54 -14.90 -2.83
C ASP A 23 4.65 -14.19 -1.80
N SER A 24 3.34 -14.38 -1.91
CA SER A 24 2.40 -14.01 -0.86
C SER A 24 2.83 -14.63 0.47
N GLY A 25 3.08 -13.77 1.47
CA GLY A 25 3.59 -14.18 2.79
C GLY A 25 5.10 -14.02 3.00
N ASP A 26 5.88 -13.65 1.97
CA ASP A 26 7.31 -13.32 2.11
C ASP A 26 7.55 -11.93 2.72
N GLY A 27 6.49 -11.16 2.98
CA GLY A 27 6.59 -9.87 3.67
C GLY A 27 7.12 -8.74 2.79
N MET A 28 6.89 -8.78 1.47
CA MET A 28 7.25 -7.69 0.56
C MET A 28 6.51 -6.39 0.89
N GLN A 29 5.25 -6.49 1.30
CA GLN A 29 4.47 -5.34 1.77
C GLN A 29 5.15 -4.66 2.97
N LEU A 30 5.52 -5.44 3.98
CA LEU A 30 6.22 -4.92 5.16
C LEU A 30 7.55 -4.26 4.78
N THR A 31 8.30 -4.90 3.88
CA THR A 31 9.59 -4.42 3.40
C THR A 31 9.46 -3.06 2.72
N GLY A 32 8.52 -2.97 1.77
CA GLY A 32 8.25 -1.73 1.05
C GLY A 32 7.70 -0.61 1.93
N THR A 33 6.82 -0.93 2.90
CA THR A 33 6.32 0.05 3.87
C THR A 33 7.47 0.62 4.72
N GLN A 34 8.37 -0.23 5.25
CA GLN A 34 9.50 0.26 6.05
C GLN A 34 10.45 1.15 5.24
N PHE A 35 10.70 0.80 3.98
CA PHE A 35 11.49 1.64 3.08
C PHE A 35 10.82 2.98 2.77
N THR A 36 9.50 2.97 2.56
CA THR A 36 8.69 4.17 2.33
C THR A 36 8.73 5.09 3.54
N ASP A 37 8.42 4.57 4.72
CA ASP A 37 8.37 5.35 5.97
C ASP A 37 9.73 5.99 6.27
N THR A 38 10.82 5.22 6.11
CA THR A 38 12.19 5.72 6.33
C THR A 38 12.56 6.81 5.33
N SER A 39 12.20 6.65 4.05
CA SER A 39 12.47 7.67 3.01
C SER A 39 11.65 8.93 3.21
N ALA A 40 10.40 8.81 3.65
CA ALA A 40 9.57 9.94 4.01
C ALA A 40 10.11 10.71 5.23
N MET A 41 10.66 10.02 6.23
CA MET A 41 11.33 10.65 7.36
C MET A 41 12.62 11.39 6.97
N PHE A 42 13.31 10.91 5.94
CA PHE A 42 14.42 11.62 5.32
C PHE A 42 13.96 12.89 4.56
N GLY A 43 12.66 13.05 4.36
CA GLY A 43 12.04 14.20 3.70
C GLY A 43 11.86 14.01 2.20
N ASN A 44 11.96 12.78 1.67
CA ASN A 44 11.59 12.53 0.28
C ASN A 44 10.07 12.58 0.12
N ASP A 45 9.65 13.03 -1.06
CA ASP A 45 8.29 12.78 -1.51
C ASP A 45 8.16 11.32 -1.95
N VAL A 46 7.00 10.70 -1.71
CA VAL A 46 6.83 9.25 -1.92
C VAL A 46 5.46 8.93 -2.52
N ALA A 47 5.43 7.98 -3.45
CA ALA A 47 4.21 7.34 -3.91
C ALA A 47 4.39 5.82 -3.93
N THR A 48 3.39 5.09 -3.44
CA THR A 48 3.47 3.63 -3.32
C THR A 48 2.36 2.90 -4.06
N PHE A 49 2.65 1.67 -4.48
CA PHE A 49 1.66 0.77 -5.06
C PHE A 49 1.81 -0.65 -4.51
N PRO A 50 0.97 -1.02 -3.53
CA PRO A 50 0.81 -2.41 -3.10
C PRO A 50 0.14 -3.26 -4.19
N ASN A 51 0.80 -4.34 -4.63
CA ASN A 51 0.24 -5.28 -5.60
C ASN A 51 0.04 -6.66 -4.96
N TYR A 52 -1.22 -7.04 -4.81
CA TYR A 52 -1.63 -8.32 -4.22
C TYR A 52 -2.09 -9.31 -5.29
N PRO A 53 -1.71 -10.59 -5.18
CA PRO A 53 -2.34 -11.63 -5.97
C PRO A 53 -3.82 -11.79 -5.54
N ALA A 54 -4.66 -12.21 -6.48
CA ALA A 54 -6.07 -12.50 -6.16
C ALA A 54 -6.22 -13.74 -5.25
N GLU A 55 -5.27 -14.67 -5.31
CA GLU A 55 -5.27 -15.89 -4.50
C GLU A 55 -4.63 -15.65 -3.12
N ILE A 56 -5.39 -15.93 -2.07
CA ILE A 56 -4.91 -15.81 -0.68
C ILE A 56 -3.76 -16.79 -0.39
N ARG A 57 -3.79 -17.99 -0.99
CA ARG A 57 -2.78 -19.06 -0.82
C ARG A 57 -2.47 -19.77 -2.13
N ALA A 58 -1.94 -19.03 -3.10
CA ALA A 58 -1.33 -19.65 -4.26
C ALA A 58 -0.16 -20.57 -3.84
N PRO A 59 0.12 -21.64 -4.60
CA PRO A 59 1.32 -22.44 -4.37
C PRO A 59 2.58 -21.57 -4.42
N GLN A 60 3.43 -21.66 -3.40
CA GLN A 60 4.71 -20.94 -3.37
C GLN A 60 5.55 -21.22 -4.63
N GLY A 61 6.15 -20.18 -5.18
CA GLY A 61 6.91 -20.20 -6.44
C GLY A 61 6.06 -20.23 -7.71
N SER A 62 4.74 -20.07 -7.63
CA SER A 62 3.86 -19.95 -8.81
C SER A 62 3.68 -18.49 -9.24
N LEU A 63 3.37 -18.28 -10.53
CA LEU A 63 3.17 -16.95 -11.09
C LEU A 63 1.98 -16.21 -10.48
N TYR A 64 0.92 -16.94 -10.12
CA TYR A 64 -0.30 -16.38 -9.53
C TYR A 64 -0.14 -15.98 -8.06
N GLY A 65 0.92 -16.45 -7.39
CA GLY A 65 1.21 -16.16 -5.99
C GLY A 65 2.12 -14.98 -5.74
N VAL A 66 2.58 -14.30 -6.80
CA VAL A 66 3.52 -13.19 -6.67
C VAL A 66 2.81 -11.97 -6.07
N SER A 67 3.39 -11.44 -5.01
CA SER A 67 3.03 -10.16 -4.41
C SER A 67 4.18 -9.18 -4.57
N GLY A 68 3.84 -7.92 -4.83
CA GLY A 68 4.79 -6.84 -5.02
C GLY A 68 4.46 -5.62 -4.17
N PHE A 69 5.49 -4.85 -3.84
CA PHE A 69 5.36 -3.49 -3.33
C PHE A 69 6.27 -2.60 -4.15
N GLN A 70 5.68 -1.61 -4.82
CA GLN A 70 6.43 -0.58 -5.54
C GLN A 70 6.47 0.71 -4.73
N VAL A 71 7.61 1.37 -4.76
CA VAL A 71 7.84 2.66 -4.14
C VAL A 71 8.59 3.56 -5.12
N HIS A 72 8.07 4.76 -5.32
CA HIS A 72 8.75 5.85 -6.01
C HIS A 72 9.10 6.88 -4.96
N ILE A 73 10.38 7.22 -4.84
CA ILE A 73 10.85 8.27 -3.95
C ILE A 73 11.56 9.35 -4.74
N GLY A 74 11.39 10.61 -4.34
CA GLY A 74 11.95 11.74 -5.06
C GLY A 74 12.34 12.92 -4.19
N SER A 75 13.28 13.70 -4.71
CA SER A 75 13.60 15.07 -4.28
C SER A 75 12.69 16.12 -4.96
N VAL A 76 11.87 15.65 -5.91
CA VAL A 76 10.85 16.41 -6.62
C VAL A 76 9.47 15.92 -6.19
N GLU A 77 8.43 16.60 -6.66
CA GLU A 77 7.04 16.16 -6.46
C GLU A 77 6.80 14.83 -7.18
N ILE A 78 6.30 13.84 -6.45
CA ILE A 78 6.02 12.50 -6.95
C ILE A 78 4.51 12.26 -6.92
N SER A 79 3.88 12.25 -8.10
CA SER A 79 2.43 12.05 -8.24
C SER A 79 2.04 10.63 -8.64
N THR A 80 3.01 9.79 -9.04
CA THR A 80 2.74 8.40 -9.41
C THR A 80 3.83 7.47 -8.86
N PRO A 81 3.48 6.23 -8.50
CA PRO A 81 4.42 5.15 -8.22
C PRO A 81 5.45 4.84 -9.32
N GLY A 82 5.34 5.39 -10.52
CA GLY A 82 6.26 5.13 -11.65
C GLY A 82 5.90 3.88 -12.48
N GLU A 83 6.24 3.89 -13.76
CA GLU A 83 6.02 2.75 -14.67
C GLU A 83 7.28 1.88 -14.79
N ASP A 84 8.39 2.54 -15.12
CA ASP A 84 9.69 1.92 -15.30
C ASP A 84 10.43 1.81 -13.97
N LEU A 85 10.97 0.62 -13.72
CA LEU A 85 11.75 0.34 -12.52
C LEU A 85 13.22 0.72 -12.73
N ASP A 86 13.84 1.21 -11.67
CA ASP A 86 15.29 1.40 -11.57
C ASP A 86 15.97 0.27 -10.79
N LEU A 87 15.24 -0.32 -9.84
CA LEU A 87 15.66 -1.46 -9.05
C LEU A 87 14.53 -2.47 -8.88
N LEU A 88 14.82 -3.72 -9.25
CA LEU A 88 13.93 -4.85 -9.03
C LEU A 88 14.54 -5.82 -8.02
N VAL A 89 13.88 -6.02 -6.88
CA VAL A 89 14.29 -6.98 -5.84
C VAL A 89 13.42 -8.22 -5.94
N CYS A 90 13.98 -9.35 -6.36
CA CYS A 90 13.27 -10.60 -6.60
C CYS A 90 13.66 -11.70 -5.61
N MET A 91 12.68 -12.15 -4.83
CA MET A 91 12.89 -13.22 -3.86
C MET A 91 12.83 -14.63 -4.47
N ASN A 92 12.37 -14.79 -5.71
CA ASN A 92 12.26 -16.07 -6.40
C ASN A 92 12.10 -15.91 -7.94
N PRO A 93 12.18 -17.01 -8.74
CA PRO A 93 12.06 -16.94 -10.19
C PRO A 93 10.69 -16.46 -10.70
N ALA A 94 9.59 -16.82 -10.04
CA ALA A 94 8.25 -16.39 -10.46
C ALA A 94 8.10 -14.87 -10.35
N ALA A 95 8.64 -14.29 -9.28
CA ALA A 95 8.70 -12.86 -9.06
C ALA A 95 9.53 -12.14 -10.13
N LEU A 96 10.67 -12.71 -10.53
CA LEU A 96 11.46 -12.22 -11.67
C LEU A 96 10.65 -12.25 -12.96
N LYS A 97 10.06 -13.40 -13.31
CA LYS A 97 9.35 -13.58 -14.59
C LYS A 97 8.20 -12.61 -14.79
N THR A 98 7.46 -12.36 -13.72
CA THR A 98 6.25 -11.52 -13.74
C THR A 98 6.53 -10.02 -13.75
N ASN A 99 7.77 -9.60 -13.44
CA ASN A 99 8.10 -8.19 -13.26
C ASN A 99 9.27 -7.69 -14.12
N LEU A 100 10.05 -8.58 -14.73
CA LEU A 100 11.23 -8.20 -15.51
C LEU A 100 10.91 -7.22 -16.65
N SER A 101 9.73 -7.32 -17.26
CA SER A 101 9.32 -6.41 -18.34
C SER A 101 9.19 -4.94 -17.94
N ALA A 102 9.03 -4.66 -16.64
CA ALA A 102 8.95 -3.29 -16.12
C ALA A 102 10.32 -2.70 -15.80
N LEU A 103 11.39 -3.50 -15.83
CA LEU A 103 12.76 -3.04 -15.58
C LEU A 103 13.43 -2.66 -16.90
N LYS A 104 13.94 -1.44 -17.01
CA LYS A 104 14.68 -0.99 -18.18
C LYS A 104 16.05 -1.67 -18.27
N ALA A 105 16.54 -1.87 -19.50
CA ALA A 105 17.92 -2.30 -19.71
C ALA A 105 18.91 -1.34 -19.02
N GLY A 106 20.02 -1.88 -18.52
CA GLY A 106 21.04 -1.18 -17.73
C GLY A 106 20.75 -1.06 -16.23
N HIS A 107 19.51 -1.32 -15.80
CA HIS A 107 19.10 -1.18 -14.41
C HIS A 107 19.37 -2.45 -13.59
N THR A 108 19.16 -2.34 -12.27
CA THR A 108 19.66 -3.34 -11.32
C THR A 108 18.59 -4.35 -10.94
N ILE A 109 18.98 -5.62 -10.86
CA ILE A 109 18.19 -6.72 -10.31
C ILE A 109 18.93 -7.27 -9.10
N ILE A 110 18.25 -7.45 -7.97
CA ILE A 110 18.77 -8.24 -6.85
C ILE A 110 17.98 -9.54 -6.79
N VAL A 111 18.66 -10.68 -6.75
CA VAL A 111 18.02 -12.00 -6.70
C VAL A 111 18.48 -12.84 -5.51
N ASP A 112 17.54 -13.56 -4.90
CA ASP A 112 17.83 -14.62 -3.92
C ASP A 112 18.16 -15.93 -4.65
N THR A 113 19.45 -16.23 -4.84
CA THR A 113 19.91 -17.40 -5.62
C THR A 113 19.49 -18.73 -4.99
N ASP A 114 19.32 -18.79 -3.67
CA ASP A 114 18.81 -19.98 -2.97
C ASP A 114 17.41 -20.40 -3.45
N SER A 115 16.65 -19.44 -4.00
CA SER A 115 15.30 -19.68 -4.49
C SER A 115 15.25 -20.14 -5.95
N PHE A 116 16.35 -20.11 -6.71
CA PHE A 116 16.46 -20.55 -8.11
C PHE A 116 16.70 -22.06 -8.25
N THR A 117 15.95 -22.86 -7.49
CA THR A 117 16.00 -24.32 -7.57
C THR A 117 15.23 -24.84 -8.78
N LYS A 118 15.58 -26.04 -9.28
CA LYS A 118 14.87 -26.71 -10.38
C LYS A 118 13.34 -26.73 -10.18
N LYS A 119 12.88 -27.05 -8.97
CA LYS A 119 11.45 -27.09 -8.62
C LYS A 119 10.76 -25.72 -8.76
N ASN A 120 11.43 -24.64 -8.36
CA ASN A 120 10.87 -23.30 -8.44
C ASN A 120 10.90 -22.76 -9.89
N LEU A 121 11.94 -23.10 -10.66
CA LEU A 121 12.01 -22.79 -12.09
C LEU A 121 10.87 -23.47 -12.86
N GLU A 122 10.61 -24.75 -12.59
CA GLU A 122 9.48 -25.50 -13.18
C GLU A 122 8.13 -24.85 -12.85
N LYS A 123 7.89 -24.48 -11.58
CA LYS A 123 6.66 -23.79 -11.17
C LYS A 123 6.49 -22.39 -11.79
N ALA A 124 7.60 -21.67 -11.98
CA ALA A 124 7.64 -20.39 -12.67
C ALA A 124 7.59 -20.55 -14.21
N LEU A 125 7.51 -21.79 -14.71
CA LEU A 125 7.45 -22.11 -16.14
C LEU A 125 8.69 -21.64 -16.91
N TYR A 126 9.87 -21.72 -16.30
CA TYR A 126 11.15 -21.49 -16.99
C TYR A 126 11.65 -22.78 -17.65
N ALA A 127 12.18 -22.67 -18.87
CA ALA A 127 12.83 -23.78 -19.58
C ALA A 127 14.29 -23.98 -19.13
N SER A 128 14.98 -22.87 -18.82
CA SER A 128 16.36 -22.79 -18.35
C SER A 128 16.47 -21.82 -17.17
N ASN A 129 17.58 -21.89 -16.42
CA ASN A 129 17.83 -20.92 -15.36
C ASN A 129 18.16 -19.54 -15.98
N PRO A 130 17.34 -18.49 -15.77
CA PRO A 130 17.58 -17.17 -16.36
C PRO A 130 18.87 -16.50 -15.85
N LEU A 131 19.42 -16.96 -14.71
CA LEU A 131 20.72 -16.50 -14.21
C LEU A 131 21.90 -17.03 -15.04
N GLU A 132 21.70 -18.10 -15.82
CA GLU A 132 22.78 -18.82 -16.51
C GLU A 132 22.62 -18.80 -18.05
N ASP A 133 21.42 -18.53 -18.56
CA ASP A 133 21.10 -18.61 -19.99
C ASP A 133 21.38 -17.32 -20.80
N GLY A 134 21.90 -16.29 -20.13
CA GLY A 134 22.22 -15.00 -20.74
C GLY A 134 21.03 -14.08 -20.98
N SER A 135 19.81 -14.46 -20.57
CA SER A 135 18.61 -13.62 -20.70
C SER A 135 18.69 -12.31 -19.90
N LEU A 136 19.54 -12.27 -18.87
CA LEU A 136 19.73 -11.11 -18.01
C LEU A 136 20.96 -10.25 -18.35
N ASN A 137 21.66 -10.52 -19.46
CA ASN A 137 22.91 -9.83 -19.83
C ASN A 137 22.78 -8.30 -20.00
N ASN A 138 21.58 -7.81 -20.27
CA ASN A 138 21.31 -6.38 -20.42
C ASN A 138 21.05 -5.67 -19.07
N TYR A 139 21.11 -6.37 -17.95
CA TYR A 139 20.85 -5.84 -16.61
C TYR A 139 22.07 -6.01 -15.71
N ARG A 140 22.12 -5.21 -14.65
CA ARG A 140 23.07 -5.41 -13.56
C ARG A 140 22.47 -6.39 -12.56
N VAL A 141 22.85 -7.66 -12.64
CA VAL A 141 22.36 -8.69 -11.72
C VAL A 141 23.26 -8.78 -10.49
N ILE A 142 22.66 -8.63 -9.31
CA ILE A 142 23.28 -8.83 -8.00
C ILE A 142 22.72 -10.13 -7.43
N GLU A 143 23.54 -11.18 -7.51
CA GLU A 143 23.22 -12.52 -7.03
C GLU A 143 23.60 -12.67 -5.56
N VAL A 144 22.62 -12.99 -4.71
CA VAL A 144 22.82 -13.14 -3.28
C VAL A 144 22.15 -14.41 -2.78
N ALA A 145 22.88 -15.25 -2.04
CA ALA A 145 22.30 -16.37 -1.32
C ALA A 145 21.59 -15.88 -0.04
N MET A 146 20.52 -15.09 -0.20
CA MET A 146 19.88 -14.36 0.90
C MET A 146 19.34 -15.30 1.97
N THR A 147 18.75 -16.42 1.55
CA THR A 147 18.18 -17.40 2.49
C THR A 147 19.28 -18.05 3.33
N SER A 148 20.40 -18.43 2.71
CA SER A 148 21.55 -19.04 3.37
C SER A 148 22.25 -18.04 4.29
N LEU A 149 22.49 -16.81 3.84
CA LEU A 149 23.08 -15.75 4.65
C LEU A 149 22.18 -15.34 5.83
N THR A 150 20.87 -15.33 5.65
CA THR A 150 19.90 -15.09 6.73
C THR A 150 19.99 -16.19 7.81
N LYS A 151 20.07 -17.45 7.41
CA LYS A 151 20.24 -18.58 8.34
C LYS A 151 21.55 -18.48 9.11
N GLU A 152 22.64 -18.17 8.41
CA GLU A 152 23.96 -18.00 9.02
C GLU A 152 23.99 -16.84 10.02
N ALA A 153 23.37 -15.70 9.68
CA ALA A 153 23.25 -14.56 10.58
C ALA A 153 22.49 -14.89 11.87
N LEU A 154 21.53 -15.80 11.80
CA LEU A 154 20.65 -16.16 12.93
C LEU A 154 21.09 -17.42 13.68
N LYS A 155 22.21 -18.05 13.32
CA LYS A 155 22.66 -19.31 13.92
C LYS A 155 22.91 -19.23 15.44
N ASP A 156 23.29 -18.05 15.94
CA ASP A 156 23.61 -17.82 17.35
C ASP A 156 22.38 -17.41 18.18
N ILE A 157 21.18 -17.30 17.58
CA ILE A 157 19.95 -16.97 18.30
C ILE A 157 19.17 -18.26 18.57
N ASP A 158 19.27 -18.73 19.81
CA ASP A 158 18.52 -19.91 20.27
C ASP A 158 17.01 -19.64 20.37
N GLY A 159 16.20 -20.67 20.10
CA GLY A 159 14.74 -20.62 20.28
C GLY A 159 13.94 -20.08 19.08
N LEU A 160 14.60 -19.75 17.97
CA LEU A 160 13.92 -19.45 16.70
C LEU A 160 13.61 -20.73 15.91
N ASP A 161 12.37 -20.85 15.46
CA ASP A 161 12.00 -21.91 14.52
C ASP A 161 12.43 -21.58 13.08
N ASN A 162 12.68 -22.62 12.28
CA ASN A 162 13.15 -22.48 10.89
C ASN A 162 12.22 -21.61 10.01
N LYS A 163 10.92 -21.57 10.31
CA LYS A 163 9.96 -20.77 9.54
C LYS A 163 10.11 -19.29 9.87
N SER A 164 10.34 -18.94 11.15
CA SER A 164 10.66 -17.57 11.54
C SER A 164 11.98 -17.09 10.95
N ILE A 165 13.03 -17.92 10.96
CA ILE A 165 14.33 -17.60 10.32
C ILE A 165 14.14 -17.29 8.83
N THR A 166 13.47 -18.19 8.11
CA THR A 166 13.28 -18.03 6.66
C THR A 166 12.42 -16.81 6.33
N ARG A 167 11.46 -16.44 7.19
CA ARG A 167 10.60 -15.27 7.02
C ARG A 167 11.29 -13.94 7.25
N SER A 168 12.45 -13.91 7.90
CA SER A 168 13.23 -12.68 8.09
C SER A 168 14.09 -12.31 6.87
N LYS A 169 14.17 -13.17 5.84
CA LYS A 169 15.02 -12.94 4.66
C LYS A 169 14.67 -11.66 3.89
N ASN A 170 13.42 -11.22 3.97
CA ASN A 170 12.98 -9.96 3.38
C ASN A 170 13.67 -8.74 4.01
N MET A 171 14.02 -8.80 5.30
CA MET A 171 14.79 -7.76 5.98
C MET A 171 16.25 -7.73 5.51
N PHE A 172 16.79 -8.85 5.03
CA PHE A 172 18.12 -8.88 4.44
C PHE A 172 18.13 -8.03 3.17
N ALA A 173 17.14 -8.26 2.30
CA ALA A 173 16.94 -7.46 1.10
C ALA A 173 16.71 -5.98 1.44
N LEU A 174 15.89 -5.67 2.45
CA LEU A 174 15.69 -4.30 2.93
C LEU A 174 17.00 -3.63 3.33
N GLY A 175 17.85 -4.34 4.08
CA GLY A 175 19.14 -3.83 4.54
C GLY A 175 20.05 -3.47 3.37
N MET A 176 20.10 -4.33 2.34
CA MET A 176 20.86 -4.03 1.13
C MET A 176 20.36 -2.75 0.45
N VAL A 177 19.04 -2.61 0.30
CA VAL A 177 18.43 -1.44 -0.33
C VAL A 177 18.64 -0.17 0.51
N TYR A 178 18.66 -0.27 1.84
CA TYR A 178 19.01 0.86 2.71
C TYR A 178 20.42 1.37 2.47
N TRP A 179 21.39 0.47 2.33
CA TRP A 179 22.75 0.88 2.01
C TRP A 179 22.84 1.47 0.58
N MET A 180 22.16 0.85 -0.39
CA MET A 180 22.15 1.33 -1.78
C MET A 180 21.58 2.74 -1.95
N TYR A 181 20.62 3.15 -1.10
CA TYR A 181 19.98 4.47 -1.18
C TYR A 181 20.30 5.38 0.01
N ASP A 182 21.37 5.10 0.75
CA ASP A 182 21.82 5.94 1.88
C ASP A 182 20.66 6.24 2.88
N ARG A 183 20.04 5.16 3.37
CA ARG A 183 18.96 5.22 4.37
C ARG A 183 19.43 4.69 5.72
N ASP A 184 19.03 5.40 6.78
CA ASP A 184 19.29 5.03 8.15
C ASP A 184 18.38 3.88 8.63
N MET A 185 18.90 2.99 9.46
CA MET A 185 18.17 1.82 9.96
C MET A 185 17.32 2.11 11.21
N ASN A 186 17.54 3.21 11.93
CA ASN A 186 17.03 3.37 13.30
C ASN A 186 15.50 3.34 13.34
N HIS A 187 14.84 4.00 12.38
CA HIS A 187 13.38 4.00 12.31
C HIS A 187 12.80 2.57 12.24
N THR A 188 13.37 1.73 11.39
CA THR A 188 12.94 0.34 11.22
C THR A 188 13.26 -0.52 12.45
N LEU A 189 14.39 -0.26 13.10
CA LEU A 189 14.76 -0.95 14.34
C LEU A 189 13.77 -0.63 15.47
N GLU A 190 13.43 0.64 15.68
CA GLU A 190 12.40 1.07 16.65
C GLU A 190 11.02 0.48 16.33
N PHE A 191 10.69 0.39 15.04
CA PHE A 191 9.46 -0.24 14.59
C PHE A 191 9.41 -1.74 14.98
N PHE A 192 10.52 -2.47 14.84
CA PHE A 192 10.56 -3.88 15.26
C PHE A 192 10.31 -4.03 16.76
N ASP A 193 10.93 -3.19 17.59
CA ASP A 193 10.75 -3.21 19.05
C ASP A 193 9.29 -2.94 19.43
N LYS A 194 8.63 -2.01 18.74
CA LYS A 194 7.22 -1.69 18.97
C LYS A 194 6.29 -2.81 18.48
N LYS A 195 6.48 -3.29 17.25
CA LYS A 195 5.59 -4.28 16.61
C LYS A 195 5.71 -5.66 17.23
N PHE A 196 6.93 -6.07 17.56
CA PHE A 196 7.24 -7.38 18.14
C PHE A 196 7.52 -7.30 19.63
N LYS A 197 6.96 -6.30 20.33
CA LYS A 197 7.10 -6.13 21.79
C LYS A 197 6.78 -7.43 22.58
N ASN A 198 5.80 -8.20 22.12
CA ASN A 198 5.39 -9.46 22.75
C ASN A 198 6.17 -10.69 22.22
N LYS A 199 7.09 -10.50 21.27
CA LYS A 199 7.90 -11.53 20.61
C LYS A 199 9.34 -11.02 20.40
N PRO A 200 10.09 -10.74 21.49
CA PRO A 200 11.39 -10.07 21.41
C PRO A 200 12.41 -10.79 20.52
N LEU A 201 12.41 -12.14 20.52
CA LEU A 201 13.28 -12.93 19.63
C LEU A 201 13.04 -12.63 18.15
N ILE A 202 11.79 -12.35 17.74
CA ILE A 202 11.48 -11.99 16.36
C ILE A 202 11.97 -10.57 16.05
N ALA A 203 11.86 -9.65 17.01
CA ALA A 203 12.42 -8.29 16.86
C ALA A 203 13.93 -8.35 16.67
N GLU A 204 14.63 -9.06 17.55
CA GLU A 204 16.08 -9.26 17.52
C GLU A 204 16.52 -9.92 16.21
N ALA A 205 15.82 -10.97 15.76
CA ALA A 205 16.12 -11.65 14.51
C ALA A 205 16.03 -10.72 13.30
N ASN A 206 14.92 -9.98 13.17
CA ASN A 206 14.74 -9.05 12.06
C ASN A 206 15.75 -7.89 12.10
N ALA A 207 16.08 -7.38 13.29
CA ALA A 207 17.11 -6.37 13.47
C ALA A 207 18.51 -6.86 13.05
N LYS A 208 18.89 -8.09 13.46
CA LYS A 208 20.18 -8.70 13.11
C LYS A 208 20.27 -8.93 11.61
N VAL A 209 19.20 -9.44 10.98
CA VAL A 209 19.16 -9.70 9.54
C VAL A 209 19.18 -8.41 8.72
N LEU A 210 18.45 -7.37 9.15
CA LEU A 210 18.50 -6.03 8.52
C LEU A 210 19.93 -5.48 8.49
N LYS A 211 20.60 -5.49 9.65
CA LYS A 211 22.00 -5.04 9.77
C LYS A 211 22.94 -5.88 8.91
N THR A 212 22.73 -7.20 8.88
CA THR A 212 23.55 -8.10 8.07
C THR A 212 23.42 -7.76 6.58
N GLY A 213 22.20 -7.54 6.09
CA GLY A 213 21.98 -7.14 4.70
C GLY A 213 22.63 -5.79 4.36
N TYR A 214 22.55 -4.81 5.27
CA TYR A 214 23.17 -3.50 5.11
C TYR A 214 24.69 -3.60 4.99
N TYR A 215 25.36 -4.24 5.95
CA TYR A 215 26.82 -4.39 5.92
C TYR A 215 27.30 -5.33 4.83
N PHE A 216 26.49 -6.33 4.44
CA PHE A 216 26.80 -7.17 3.29
C PHE A 216 26.88 -6.33 2.01
N ALA A 217 25.91 -5.45 1.77
CA ALA A 217 25.92 -4.55 0.63
C ALA A 217 27.12 -3.58 0.65
N GLU A 218 27.50 -3.08 1.83
CA GLU A 218 28.71 -2.25 2.00
C GLU A 218 30.00 -2.95 1.54
N THR A 219 30.11 -4.25 1.78
CA THR A 219 31.27 -5.05 1.37
C THR A 219 31.23 -5.52 -0.08
N LEU A 220 30.09 -5.38 -0.75
CA LEU A 220 29.85 -5.96 -2.06
C LEU A 220 30.35 -5.04 -3.19
N GLU A 221 31.45 -5.41 -3.82
CA GLU A 221 32.04 -4.62 -4.94
C GLU A 221 31.11 -4.50 -6.17
N LEU A 222 30.12 -5.39 -6.28
CA LEU A 222 29.09 -5.36 -7.32
C LEU A 222 28.12 -4.19 -7.18
N ILE A 223 28.22 -3.37 -6.13
CA ILE A 223 27.51 -2.09 -6.01
C ILE A 223 28.58 -0.99 -5.88
N PRO A 224 28.83 -0.17 -6.91
CA PRO A 224 30.01 0.68 -6.95
C PRO A 224 29.79 1.98 -6.17
N ASN A 225 28.54 2.45 -6.12
CA ASN A 225 28.08 3.68 -5.51
C ASN A 225 26.80 3.39 -4.73
N SER A 226 26.66 3.99 -3.55
CA SER A 226 25.35 4.28 -3.00
C SER A 226 24.77 5.49 -3.72
N TYR A 227 23.45 5.59 -3.76
CA TYR A 227 22.72 6.73 -4.27
C TYR A 227 22.13 7.52 -3.11
N THR A 228 22.04 8.84 -3.24
CA THR A 228 21.30 9.67 -2.28
C THR A 228 20.24 10.46 -3.03
N ILE A 229 19.10 10.68 -2.38
CA ILE A 229 17.99 11.44 -2.93
C ILE A 229 17.71 12.55 -1.94
N SER A 230 17.95 13.78 -2.38
CA SER A 230 17.80 14.95 -1.52
C SER A 230 16.36 15.08 -1.02
N PRO A 231 16.13 15.71 0.15
CA PRO A 231 14.77 16.00 0.61
C PRO A 231 13.99 16.83 -0.42
N SER A 232 12.69 16.54 -0.56
CA SER A 232 11.79 17.26 -1.44
C SER A 232 11.45 18.66 -0.92
N LYS A 233 11.17 19.58 -1.84
CA LYS A 233 10.72 20.94 -1.52
C LYS A 233 9.23 20.95 -1.14
N MET A 234 8.90 20.39 0.02
CA MET A 234 7.53 20.39 0.53
C MET A 234 7.21 21.67 1.33
N PRO A 235 5.94 22.13 1.34
CA PRO A 235 5.51 23.19 2.24
C PRO A 235 5.83 22.85 3.71
N LYS A 236 6.18 23.84 4.53
CA LYS A 236 6.40 23.58 5.95
C LYS A 236 5.11 23.09 6.62
N GLY A 237 5.22 22.07 7.48
CA GLY A 237 4.09 21.49 8.18
C GLY A 237 4.47 20.19 8.91
N ARG A 238 3.49 19.62 9.60
CA ARG A 238 3.59 18.28 10.16
C ARG A 238 2.96 17.31 9.17
N TYR A 239 3.74 16.32 8.75
CA TYR A 239 3.32 15.32 7.77
C TYR A 239 3.20 13.94 8.41
N ARG A 240 2.37 13.10 7.82
CA ARG A 240 2.48 11.64 7.97
C ARG A 240 2.25 10.98 6.62
N ILE A 241 2.73 9.76 6.48
CA ILE A 241 2.29 8.87 5.40
C ILE A 241 0.88 8.37 5.70
N ILE A 242 -0.01 8.50 4.73
CA ILE A 242 -1.40 8.02 4.79
C ILE A 242 -1.75 7.32 3.49
N ASN A 243 -2.59 6.28 3.58
CA ASN A 243 -3.20 5.66 2.40
C ASN A 243 -4.62 6.18 2.17
N GLY A 244 -5.15 6.00 0.96
CA GLY A 244 -6.45 6.57 0.58
C GLY A 244 -7.61 6.08 1.45
N ASN A 245 -7.69 4.79 1.76
CA ASN A 245 -8.77 4.27 2.62
C ASN A 245 -8.73 4.85 4.04
N GLN A 246 -7.53 5.00 4.61
CA GLN A 246 -7.35 5.63 5.91
C GLN A 246 -7.67 7.12 5.86
N ALA A 247 -7.26 7.81 4.80
CA ALA A 247 -7.56 9.22 4.57
C ALA A 247 -9.08 9.45 4.47
N THR A 248 -9.78 8.62 3.68
CA THR A 248 -11.25 8.64 3.57
C THR A 248 -11.92 8.45 4.94
N ALA A 249 -11.51 7.43 5.70
CA ALA A 249 -12.04 7.21 7.04
C ALA A 249 -11.86 8.44 7.95
N TRP A 250 -10.68 9.05 7.93
CA TRP A 250 -10.38 10.23 8.76
C TRP A 250 -11.07 11.50 8.29
N GLY A 251 -11.32 11.65 6.98
CA GLY A 251 -12.12 12.75 6.46
C GLY A 251 -13.54 12.73 7.02
N PHE A 252 -14.16 11.54 7.10
CA PHE A 252 -15.47 11.40 7.76
C PHE A 252 -15.44 11.60 9.27
N LEU A 253 -14.37 11.16 9.95
CA LEU A 253 -14.19 11.48 11.38
C LEU A 253 -14.13 12.99 11.60
N ALA A 254 -13.35 13.70 10.78
CA ALA A 254 -13.22 15.15 10.85
C ALA A 254 -14.55 15.85 10.55
N ALA A 255 -15.33 15.37 9.58
CA ALA A 255 -16.65 15.91 9.26
C ALA A 255 -17.67 15.68 10.38
N ALA A 256 -17.66 14.49 11.01
CA ALA A 256 -18.50 14.18 12.16
C ALA A 256 -18.16 15.09 13.35
N GLU A 257 -16.87 15.25 13.66
CA GLU A 257 -16.41 16.14 14.73
C GLU A 257 -16.76 17.61 14.45
N LYS A 258 -16.60 18.07 13.20
CA LYS A 258 -16.96 19.44 12.81
C LYS A 258 -18.46 19.71 12.91
N SER A 259 -19.28 18.80 12.37
CA SER A 259 -20.73 18.94 12.34
C SER A 259 -21.38 18.71 13.72
N GLY A 260 -20.66 18.07 14.64
CA GLY A 260 -21.19 17.65 15.94
C GLY A 260 -22.16 16.47 15.85
N LEU A 261 -22.18 15.75 14.72
CA LEU A 261 -23.00 14.58 14.49
C LEU A 261 -22.21 13.30 14.81
N GLU A 262 -22.91 12.25 15.24
CA GLU A 262 -22.30 10.92 15.36
C GLU A 262 -22.12 10.30 13.97
N LEU A 263 -20.96 9.66 13.74
CA LEU A 263 -20.68 8.96 12.48
C LEU A 263 -21.25 7.54 12.52
N PHE A 264 -22.10 7.19 11.57
CA PHE A 264 -22.59 5.84 11.37
C PHE A 264 -22.10 5.25 10.04
N LEU A 265 -21.50 4.07 10.08
CA LEU A 265 -21.16 3.27 8.89
C LEU A 265 -21.98 1.98 8.86
N GLY A 266 -22.86 1.84 7.88
CA GLY A 266 -23.50 0.55 7.54
C GLY A 266 -22.90 -0.01 6.26
N SER A 267 -22.20 -1.15 6.31
CA SER A 267 -21.53 -1.70 5.12
C SER A 267 -21.36 -3.21 5.17
N TYR A 268 -21.16 -3.81 3.99
CA TYR A 268 -20.75 -5.20 3.84
C TYR A 268 -19.28 -5.26 3.40
N PRO A 269 -18.45 -6.18 3.93
CA PRO A 269 -17.04 -6.25 3.56
C PRO A 269 -16.85 -6.60 2.08
N ILE A 270 -16.17 -5.71 1.34
CA ILE A 270 -15.81 -5.89 -0.07
C ILE A 270 -14.44 -5.27 -0.35
N THR A 271 -13.57 -5.99 -1.07
CA THR A 271 -12.27 -5.44 -1.53
C THR A 271 -12.51 -4.40 -2.64
N PRO A 272 -11.86 -3.22 -2.62
CA PRO A 272 -10.87 -2.73 -1.65
C PRO A 272 -11.43 -1.81 -0.54
N ALA A 273 -12.74 -1.74 -0.36
CA ALA A 273 -13.39 -0.79 0.57
C ALA A 273 -13.36 -1.17 2.06
N SER A 274 -13.22 -2.47 2.39
CA SER A 274 -13.29 -2.96 3.78
C SER A 274 -12.32 -2.28 4.76
N ASP A 275 -11.20 -1.73 4.27
CA ASP A 275 -10.21 -1.08 5.14
C ASP A 275 -10.71 0.24 5.73
N ILE A 276 -11.70 0.89 5.11
CA ILE A 276 -12.37 2.06 5.69
C ILE A 276 -13.11 1.65 6.98
N LEU A 277 -13.85 0.53 6.93
CA LEU A 277 -14.49 -0.04 8.13
C LEU A 277 -13.45 -0.41 9.19
N HIS A 278 -12.37 -1.10 8.78
CA HIS A 278 -11.30 -1.50 9.70
C HIS A 278 -10.62 -0.30 10.38
N GLU A 279 -10.48 0.83 9.68
CA GLU A 279 -9.91 2.04 10.26
C GLU A 279 -10.89 2.70 11.23
N LEU A 280 -12.15 2.88 10.83
CA LEU A 280 -13.17 3.50 11.67
C LEU A 280 -13.40 2.77 12.99
N VAL A 281 -13.36 1.43 13.01
CA VAL A 281 -13.52 0.66 14.27
C VAL A 281 -12.37 0.83 15.26
N LYS A 282 -11.20 1.33 14.84
CA LYS A 282 -10.10 1.69 15.75
C LYS A 282 -10.39 3.00 16.48
N HIS A 283 -11.27 3.83 15.93
CA HIS A 283 -11.56 5.20 16.35
C HIS A 283 -12.92 5.35 17.04
N LYS A 284 -13.45 4.27 17.66
CA LYS A 284 -14.72 4.28 18.40
C LYS A 284 -14.82 5.35 19.51
N HIS A 285 -13.68 5.83 20.01
CA HIS A 285 -13.63 6.90 21.00
C HIS A 285 -14.09 8.26 20.46
N PHE A 286 -14.21 8.42 19.14
CA PHE A 286 -14.84 9.56 18.46
C PHE A 286 -16.36 9.38 18.26
N GLY A 287 -17.00 8.40 18.92
CA GLY A 287 -18.44 8.18 18.80
C GLY A 287 -18.89 7.42 17.54
N VAL A 288 -17.95 6.85 16.78
CA VAL A 288 -18.25 6.10 15.55
C VAL A 288 -19.00 4.81 15.85
N LYS A 289 -20.11 4.60 15.13
CA LYS A 289 -20.86 3.34 15.10
C LYS A 289 -20.63 2.66 13.76
N ALA A 290 -20.02 1.47 13.79
CA ALA A 290 -19.82 0.65 12.59
C ALA A 290 -20.67 -0.61 12.68
N PHE A 291 -21.51 -0.82 11.68
CA PHE A 291 -22.35 -2.00 11.51
C PHE A 291 -21.90 -2.78 10.28
N GLN A 292 -21.39 -3.99 10.52
CA GLN A 292 -21.12 -4.95 9.47
C GLN A 292 -22.41 -5.72 9.16
N ALA A 293 -23.02 -5.41 8.02
CA ALA A 293 -24.25 -6.02 7.56
C ALA A 293 -24.00 -7.40 6.93
N GLU A 294 -25.08 -8.13 6.72
CA GLU A 294 -25.13 -9.43 6.04
C GLU A 294 -24.94 -9.33 4.53
N ASP A 295 -25.33 -8.19 3.93
CA ASP A 295 -25.17 -7.88 2.51
C ASP A 295 -25.17 -6.34 2.27
N GLU A 296 -24.93 -5.93 1.02
CA GLU A 296 -24.88 -4.53 0.64
C GLU A 296 -26.22 -3.79 0.78
N ILE A 297 -27.36 -4.49 0.65
CA ILE A 297 -28.71 -3.92 0.75
C ILE A 297 -29.00 -3.57 2.22
N ALA A 298 -28.76 -4.50 3.14
CA ALA A 298 -28.85 -4.28 4.58
C ALA A 298 -27.85 -3.19 5.04
N GLY A 299 -26.66 -3.14 4.43
CA GLY A 299 -25.67 -2.10 4.72
C GLY A 299 -26.15 -0.69 4.40
N ILE A 300 -26.74 -0.47 3.21
CA ILE A 300 -27.23 0.87 2.87
C ILE A 300 -28.54 1.21 3.59
N THR A 301 -29.46 0.26 3.76
CA THR A 301 -30.75 0.52 4.42
C THR A 301 -30.57 0.84 5.91
N SER A 302 -29.61 0.22 6.60
CA SER A 302 -29.22 0.62 7.96
C SER A 302 -28.62 2.04 8.01
N SER A 303 -27.82 2.42 7.02
CA SER A 303 -27.26 3.77 6.90
C SER A 303 -28.34 4.82 6.66
N ILE A 304 -29.35 4.51 5.83
CA ILE A 304 -30.54 5.35 5.64
C ILE A 304 -31.29 5.54 6.96
N GLY A 305 -31.47 4.47 7.74
CA GLY A 305 -32.08 4.56 9.06
C GLY A 305 -31.31 5.47 10.02
N ALA A 306 -29.97 5.36 10.04
CA ALA A 306 -29.12 6.22 10.85
C ALA A 306 -29.22 7.70 10.44
N SER A 307 -29.19 7.97 9.13
CA SER A 307 -29.40 9.33 8.58
C SER A 307 -30.74 9.91 9.01
N PHE A 308 -31.81 9.13 8.92
CA PHE A 308 -33.15 9.54 9.34
C PHE A 308 -33.21 9.89 10.84
N THR A 309 -32.38 9.26 11.67
CA THR A 309 -32.29 9.56 13.11
C THR A 309 -31.34 10.70 13.46
N GLY A 310 -30.66 11.29 12.47
CA GLY A 310 -29.78 12.45 12.65
C GLY A 310 -28.28 12.13 12.75
N ASP A 311 -27.84 10.90 12.49
CA ASP A 311 -26.41 10.58 12.40
C ASP A 311 -25.85 11.04 11.03
N LEU A 312 -24.57 11.40 10.98
CA LEU A 312 -23.83 11.49 9.71
C LEU A 312 -23.63 10.06 9.19
N ALA A 313 -24.50 9.63 8.28
CA ALA A 313 -24.48 8.26 7.79
C ALA A 313 -23.65 8.11 6.51
N ILE A 314 -22.86 7.03 6.47
CA ILE A 314 -22.06 6.64 5.32
C ILE A 314 -22.21 5.14 5.03
N THR A 315 -22.01 4.75 3.78
CA THR A 315 -21.84 3.35 3.37
C THR A 315 -20.66 3.23 2.41
N THR A 316 -19.87 2.17 2.53
CA THR A 316 -18.68 1.93 1.70
C THR A 316 -18.88 0.68 0.87
N THR A 317 -18.46 0.72 -0.40
CA THR A 317 -18.66 -0.39 -1.33
C THR A 317 -17.68 -0.34 -2.52
N SER A 318 -17.89 -1.21 -3.50
CA SER A 318 -17.25 -1.21 -4.82
C SER A 318 -18.31 -1.54 -5.89
N GLY A 319 -17.99 -1.47 -7.18
CA GLY A 319 -18.94 -1.63 -8.30
C GLY A 319 -20.09 -2.64 -8.14
N PRO A 320 -19.85 -3.92 -7.78
CA PRO A 320 -20.93 -4.89 -7.58
C PRO A 320 -21.90 -4.52 -6.46
N GLY A 321 -21.35 -4.01 -5.36
CA GLY A 321 -22.15 -3.60 -4.22
C GLY A 321 -22.88 -2.29 -4.47
N LEU A 322 -22.29 -1.37 -5.24
CA LEU A 322 -23.01 -0.18 -5.72
C LEU A 322 -24.23 -0.56 -6.56
N ALA A 323 -24.14 -1.61 -7.37
CA ALA A 323 -25.26 -2.08 -8.21
C ALA A 323 -26.42 -2.59 -7.33
N LEU A 324 -26.11 -3.34 -6.27
CA LEU A 324 -27.10 -3.81 -5.30
C LEU A 324 -27.75 -2.68 -4.49
N LYS A 325 -27.01 -1.59 -4.26
CA LYS A 325 -27.51 -0.43 -3.49
C LYS A 325 -28.44 0.49 -4.29
N GLY A 326 -28.52 0.36 -5.61
CA GLY A 326 -29.19 1.32 -6.50
C GLY A 326 -30.62 1.69 -6.09
N GLU A 327 -31.44 0.70 -5.72
CA GLU A 327 -32.82 0.94 -5.24
C GLU A 327 -32.87 1.80 -3.97
N ALA A 328 -32.06 1.44 -2.96
CA ALA A 328 -32.00 2.15 -1.69
C ALA A 328 -31.38 3.55 -1.83
N VAL A 329 -30.45 3.76 -2.75
CA VAL A 329 -29.97 5.11 -3.07
C VAL A 329 -31.11 5.97 -3.63
N GLY A 330 -31.96 5.40 -4.49
CA GLY A 330 -33.18 6.07 -4.95
C GLY A 330 -34.12 6.45 -3.80
N LEU A 331 -34.26 5.57 -2.81
CA LEU A 331 -35.03 5.86 -1.59
C LEU A 331 -34.42 7.01 -0.77
N ALA A 332 -33.10 7.04 -0.58
CA ALA A 332 -32.44 8.11 0.15
C ALA A 332 -32.61 9.48 -0.54
N MET A 333 -32.59 9.50 -1.88
CA MET A 333 -32.78 10.71 -2.68
C MET A 333 -34.21 11.25 -2.55
N ILE A 334 -35.24 10.41 -2.74
CA ILE A 334 -36.64 10.87 -2.66
C ILE A 334 -37.06 11.28 -1.24
N LEU A 335 -36.36 10.78 -0.22
CA LEU A 335 -36.57 11.18 1.18
C LEU A 335 -35.72 12.39 1.60
N GLU A 336 -34.91 12.96 0.70
CA GLU A 336 -34.01 14.10 0.97
C GLU A 336 -33.10 13.85 2.19
N LEU A 337 -32.50 12.65 2.25
CA LEU A 337 -31.64 12.25 3.36
C LEU A 337 -30.14 12.47 3.06
N PRO A 338 -29.37 13.04 4.01
CA PRO A 338 -27.92 13.14 3.88
C PRO A 338 -27.28 11.76 4.05
N LEU A 339 -26.63 11.25 3.01
CA LEU A 339 -25.98 9.94 2.97
C LEU A 339 -24.80 9.98 2.01
N VAL A 340 -23.61 9.62 2.48
CA VAL A 340 -22.46 9.44 1.58
C VAL A 340 -22.28 7.96 1.21
N ILE A 341 -22.22 7.69 -0.08
CA ILE A 341 -21.87 6.38 -0.63
C ILE A 341 -20.45 6.47 -1.17
N VAL A 342 -19.52 5.76 -0.55
CA VAL A 342 -18.14 5.65 -1.05
C VAL A 342 -18.04 4.43 -1.95
N ASP A 343 -17.75 4.68 -3.23
CA ASP A 343 -17.44 3.64 -4.20
C ASP A 343 -15.93 3.58 -4.41
N VAL A 344 -15.30 2.55 -3.85
CA VAL A 344 -13.89 2.25 -4.09
C VAL A 344 -13.80 1.37 -5.32
N GLN A 345 -13.69 2.00 -6.49
CA GLN A 345 -13.76 1.34 -7.79
C GLN A 345 -12.66 0.29 -7.95
N ARG A 346 -13.00 -0.80 -8.65
CA ARG A 346 -12.09 -1.92 -8.96
C ARG A 346 -12.44 -2.49 -10.33
N GLY A 347 -11.57 -3.37 -10.84
CA GLY A 347 -11.76 -3.97 -12.16
C GLY A 347 -13.10 -4.70 -12.32
N GLY A 348 -13.85 -4.33 -13.36
CA GLY A 348 -15.16 -4.89 -13.71
C GLY A 348 -15.13 -5.73 -15.00
N PRO A 349 -16.30 -6.10 -15.57
CA PRO A 349 -17.65 -6.05 -14.99
C PRO A 349 -17.93 -7.26 -14.07
N SER A 350 -19.09 -7.25 -13.39
CA SER A 350 -19.49 -8.31 -12.43
C SER A 350 -18.42 -8.48 -11.33
N THR A 351 -18.01 -9.70 -10.99
CA THR A 351 -16.90 -9.92 -10.05
C THR A 351 -15.61 -9.23 -10.52
N GLY A 352 -15.37 -9.22 -11.83
CA GLY A 352 -14.23 -8.60 -12.48
C GLY A 352 -12.87 -9.04 -11.92
N LEU A 353 -12.04 -8.06 -11.58
CA LEU A 353 -10.68 -8.21 -11.04
C LEU A 353 -10.60 -7.53 -9.66
N PRO A 354 -10.99 -8.21 -8.56
CA PRO A 354 -11.17 -7.57 -7.25
C PRO A 354 -9.94 -6.86 -6.67
N THR A 355 -8.73 -7.28 -7.08
CA THR A 355 -7.46 -6.70 -6.62
C THR A 355 -6.81 -5.77 -7.65
N LYS A 356 -7.48 -5.48 -8.77
CA LYS A 356 -7.00 -4.57 -9.80
C LYS A 356 -7.83 -3.30 -9.81
N THR A 357 -7.17 -2.19 -10.13
CA THR A 357 -7.82 -0.89 -10.24
C THR A 357 -8.44 -0.73 -11.62
N GLU A 358 -9.58 -0.06 -11.66
CA GLU A 358 -10.26 0.42 -12.87
C GLU A 358 -11.20 1.54 -12.44
N GLN A 359 -11.43 2.52 -13.32
CA GLN A 359 -12.35 3.65 -13.09
C GLN A 359 -13.56 3.54 -14.02
N SER A 360 -14.24 2.39 -13.96
CA SER A 360 -15.31 2.01 -14.88
C SER A 360 -16.72 2.32 -14.38
N ASP A 361 -16.88 2.78 -13.14
CA ASP A 361 -18.18 2.79 -12.47
C ASP A 361 -18.90 4.14 -12.61
N LEU A 362 -18.29 5.13 -13.28
CA LEU A 362 -18.85 6.48 -13.47
C LEU A 362 -20.26 6.47 -14.05
N LEU A 363 -20.53 5.66 -15.08
CA LEU A 363 -21.87 5.60 -15.69
C LEU A 363 -22.89 4.97 -14.74
N GLN A 364 -22.49 4.01 -13.93
CA GLN A 364 -23.34 3.42 -12.90
C GLN A 364 -23.59 4.43 -11.76
N ALA A 365 -22.58 5.21 -11.38
CA ALA A 365 -22.72 6.28 -10.39
C ALA A 365 -23.68 7.38 -10.87
N LEU A 366 -23.65 7.74 -12.15
CA LEU A 366 -24.53 8.77 -12.73
C LEU A 366 -25.94 8.27 -13.04
N TYR A 367 -26.08 7.04 -13.55
CA TYR A 367 -27.31 6.56 -14.19
C TYR A 367 -27.80 5.20 -13.69
N GLY A 368 -27.18 4.61 -12.67
CA GLY A 368 -27.50 3.26 -12.17
C GLY A 368 -28.80 3.13 -11.37
N ARG A 369 -29.62 4.18 -11.33
CA ARG A 369 -30.87 4.27 -10.54
C ARG A 369 -32.06 4.40 -11.49
N ASN A 370 -33.23 3.97 -11.05
CA ASN A 370 -34.47 4.11 -11.82
C ASN A 370 -35.00 5.55 -11.77
N GLY A 371 -35.67 5.97 -12.85
CA GLY A 371 -36.27 7.30 -12.97
C GLY A 371 -35.24 8.45 -13.03
N GLU A 372 -35.73 9.69 -12.93
CA GLU A 372 -34.89 10.88 -12.85
C GLU A 372 -34.38 11.05 -11.41
N SER A 373 -33.20 10.49 -11.13
CA SER A 373 -32.63 10.42 -9.78
C SER A 373 -31.19 10.97 -9.74
N PRO A 374 -31.03 12.30 -9.92
CA PRO A 374 -29.72 12.94 -9.91
C PRO A 374 -29.12 12.90 -8.51
N LEU A 375 -27.79 12.75 -8.46
CA LEU A 375 -26.99 12.80 -7.23
C LEU A 375 -25.76 13.66 -7.49
N ILE A 376 -25.18 14.17 -6.40
CA ILE A 376 -23.85 14.75 -6.44
C ILE A 376 -22.85 13.60 -6.56
N VAL A 377 -21.99 13.65 -7.59
CA VAL A 377 -20.91 12.68 -7.80
C VAL A 377 -19.59 13.44 -7.82
N ILE A 378 -18.68 13.08 -6.92
CA ILE A 378 -17.34 13.65 -6.81
C ILE A 378 -16.30 12.53 -6.77
N ALA A 379 -15.06 12.83 -7.14
CA ALA A 379 -13.99 11.84 -7.21
C ALA A 379 -12.70 12.36 -6.56
N ALA A 380 -12.06 11.50 -5.77
CA ALA A 380 -10.71 11.73 -5.25
C ALA A 380 -9.66 11.48 -6.34
N SER A 381 -8.50 12.13 -6.25
CA SER A 381 -7.43 12.02 -7.26
C SER A 381 -6.10 11.52 -6.70
N THR A 382 -5.91 11.54 -5.38
CA THR A 382 -4.67 11.15 -4.71
C THR A 382 -4.97 10.51 -3.35
N PRO A 383 -4.10 9.64 -2.81
CA PRO A 383 -4.30 9.05 -1.48
C PRO A 383 -4.56 10.07 -0.37
N ALA A 384 -3.92 11.24 -0.40
CA ALA A 384 -4.06 12.26 0.63
C ALA A 384 -5.31 13.12 0.43
N ASP A 385 -5.72 13.41 -0.81
CA ASP A 385 -6.96 14.16 -1.07
C ASP A 385 -8.24 13.37 -0.80
N CYS A 386 -8.16 12.05 -0.68
CA CYS A 386 -9.26 11.22 -0.17
C CYS A 386 -9.81 11.75 1.17
N PHE A 387 -8.95 12.31 2.03
CA PHE A 387 -9.39 12.99 3.27
C PHE A 387 -10.28 14.20 2.96
N ASP A 388 -9.83 15.05 2.04
CA ASP A 388 -10.52 16.30 1.69
C ASP A 388 -11.84 16.03 0.99
N TRP A 389 -11.87 15.06 0.07
CA TRP A 389 -13.08 14.70 -0.66
C TRP A 389 -14.08 13.91 0.19
N ALA A 390 -13.62 13.12 1.17
CA ALA A 390 -14.53 12.54 2.17
C ALA A 390 -15.18 13.61 3.04
N TYR A 391 -14.39 14.59 3.49
CA TYR A 391 -14.92 15.73 4.23
C TYR A 391 -15.90 16.56 3.39
N GLU A 392 -15.53 16.87 2.14
CA GLU A 392 -16.36 17.64 1.22
C GLU A 392 -17.63 16.89 0.85
N ALA A 393 -17.58 15.56 0.67
CA ALA A 393 -18.78 14.75 0.45
C ALA A 393 -19.74 14.84 1.64
N ALA A 394 -19.22 14.79 2.87
CA ALA A 394 -20.02 14.97 4.07
C ALA A 394 -20.62 16.39 4.14
N ARG A 395 -19.84 17.42 3.81
CA ARG A 395 -20.32 18.81 3.77
C ARG A 395 -21.45 18.99 2.74
N LEU A 396 -21.25 18.51 1.51
CA LEU A 396 -22.22 18.60 0.43
C LEU A 396 -23.50 17.82 0.73
N THR A 397 -23.41 16.63 1.32
CA THR A 397 -24.61 15.84 1.64
C THR A 397 -25.45 16.51 2.73
N LEU A 398 -24.81 17.12 3.73
CA LEU A 398 -25.47 17.84 4.81
C LEU A 398 -26.04 19.19 4.35
N GLU A 399 -25.31 19.93 3.50
CA GLU A 399 -25.75 21.22 2.98
C GLU A 399 -26.96 21.08 2.05
N HIS A 400 -26.94 20.09 1.16
CA HIS A 400 -27.94 19.91 0.12
C HIS A 400 -29.01 18.88 0.45
N MET A 401 -28.94 18.23 1.63
CA MET A 401 -29.89 17.21 2.07
C MET A 401 -30.17 16.15 1.00
N THR A 402 -29.10 15.64 0.39
CA THR A 402 -29.19 14.70 -0.73
C THR A 402 -28.01 13.72 -0.71
N PRO A 403 -28.16 12.48 -1.21
CA PRO A 403 -27.05 11.55 -1.21
C PRO A 403 -25.89 12.02 -2.10
N VAL A 404 -24.66 11.76 -1.65
CA VAL A 404 -23.42 12.05 -2.38
C VAL A 404 -22.70 10.74 -2.67
N LEU A 405 -22.29 10.55 -3.93
CA LEU A 405 -21.39 9.48 -4.33
C LEU A 405 -19.95 10.01 -4.37
N LEU A 406 -19.11 9.45 -3.51
CA LEU A 406 -17.67 9.68 -3.51
C LEU A 406 -16.97 8.53 -4.22
N LEU A 407 -16.46 8.80 -5.42
CA LEU A 407 -15.65 7.88 -6.18
C LEU A 407 -14.19 7.94 -5.71
N THR A 408 -13.66 6.78 -5.38
CA THR A 408 -12.22 6.54 -5.24
C THR A 408 -11.88 5.34 -6.13
N ASP A 409 -10.66 4.80 -6.05
CA ASP A 409 -10.33 3.56 -6.75
C ASP A 409 -9.27 2.75 -6.00
N GLY A 410 -9.13 1.48 -6.38
CA GLY A 410 -8.19 0.56 -5.76
C GLY A 410 -6.72 0.99 -5.85
N TYR A 411 -6.35 1.90 -6.74
CA TYR A 411 -5.00 2.46 -6.85
C TYR A 411 -4.74 3.41 -5.69
N ILE A 412 -5.56 4.47 -5.57
CA ILE A 412 -5.37 5.50 -4.54
C ILE A 412 -5.78 5.01 -3.14
N ALA A 413 -6.74 4.07 -3.06
CA ALA A 413 -7.18 3.48 -1.80
C ALA A 413 -6.04 2.73 -1.08
N ASN A 414 -5.19 2.04 -1.83
CA ASN A 414 -4.07 1.25 -1.31
C ASN A 414 -2.74 2.00 -1.38
N GLY A 415 -2.58 2.92 -2.33
CA GLY A 415 -1.41 3.79 -2.45
C GLY A 415 -1.27 4.69 -1.24
N SER A 416 -0.04 5.16 -0.98
CA SER A 416 0.26 6.07 0.12
C SER A 416 1.14 7.20 -0.34
N GLU A 417 0.95 8.37 0.26
CA GLU A 417 1.75 9.57 0.02
C GLU A 417 1.85 10.43 1.29
N PRO A 418 2.76 11.43 1.33
CA PRO A 418 2.85 12.37 2.44
C PRO A 418 1.62 13.29 2.52
N TRP A 419 0.86 13.16 3.59
CA TRP A 419 -0.27 14.05 3.89
C TRP A 419 0.11 15.07 4.97
N LYS A 420 -0.12 16.34 4.67
CA LYS A 420 0.00 17.43 5.63
C LYS A 420 -1.19 17.39 6.59
N ILE A 421 -0.91 17.13 7.87
CA ILE A 421 -1.94 17.04 8.90
C ILE A 421 -2.67 18.38 9.02
N LYS A 422 -4.00 18.34 8.91
CA LYS A 422 -4.87 19.51 9.02
C LYS A 422 -5.46 19.64 10.42
N SER A 423 -5.67 20.88 10.87
CA SER A 423 -6.46 21.15 12.08
C SER A 423 -7.93 21.27 11.70
N ILE A 424 -8.82 20.70 12.51
CA ILE A 424 -10.28 20.80 12.33
C ILE A 424 -10.75 22.27 12.36
N ASN A 425 -10.04 23.12 13.10
CA ASN A 425 -10.31 24.55 13.17
C ASN A 425 -10.09 25.26 11.83
N ASP A 426 -9.19 24.75 10.99
CA ASP A 426 -8.88 25.31 9.68
C ASP A 426 -9.80 24.77 8.57
N MET A 427 -10.66 23.80 8.88
CA MET A 427 -11.56 23.19 7.92
C MET A 427 -12.84 24.03 7.73
N PRO A 428 -13.42 24.06 6.51
CA PRO A 428 -14.67 24.76 6.22
C PRO A 428 -15.79 24.34 7.18
N PRO A 429 -16.73 25.24 7.53
CA PRO A 429 -17.84 24.93 8.43
C PRO A 429 -18.75 23.82 7.90
#